data_AF-A0A1W6B796-F1
#
_entry.id   AF-A0A1W6B796-F1
#
_cell.length_a   1.000
_cell.length_b   1.000
_cell.length_c   1.000
_cell.angle_alpha   90.00
_cell.angle_beta   90.00
_cell.angle_gamma   90.00
#
_symmetry.space_group_name_H-M   'P 1'
#
loop_
_entity.id
_entity.type
_entity.pdbx_description
1 polymer ?
#
loop_
_entity_poly.entity_id
_entity_poly.type
_entity_poly.pdbx_seq_one_letter_code
_entity_poly.pdbx_strand_id
1 'polypeptide(L)'
;MKKKEQLSDDDKALFRQLMSGTRKLKQDTLVHKPVRKKAEVSLKRQLSEQADNSHYFSDEFQPLLAEEGPVRYVRSDVSHYELKKLRRGDYTPEIFLDLHGLTQQQAKQELGALIAACRREHIFCASVMHGHGKHVLKQQTPLWLAQHPFVMAFHQAPKAFGGDAALLVLIEVEEWQPPELP
;
A
#
# COMPACT_ATOMS: atom_id res chain seq x y z
N MET A 1 19.87 -30.23 1.66
CA MET A 1 19.45 -30.65 0.30
C MET A 1 20.05 -32.03 0.03
N LYS A 2 19.23 -33.07 -0.13
CA LYS A 2 19.70 -34.46 -0.34
C LYS A 2 20.39 -34.55 -1.72
N LYS A 3 21.64 -35.08 -1.74
CA LYS A 3 22.34 -35.47 -2.98
C LYS A 3 21.43 -36.45 -3.74
N LYS A 4 21.09 -36.13 -4.99
CA LYS A 4 20.53 -37.12 -5.91
C LYS A 4 21.63 -38.13 -6.19
N GLU A 5 21.47 -39.34 -5.67
CA GLU A 5 22.30 -40.47 -6.08
C GLU A 5 22.10 -40.67 -7.59
N GLN A 6 23.19 -40.50 -8.34
CA GLN A 6 23.17 -40.70 -9.77
C GLN A 6 23.29 -42.20 -10.02
N LEU A 7 22.27 -42.80 -10.63
CA LEU A 7 22.29 -44.21 -11.02
C LEU A 7 23.47 -44.48 -11.95
N SER A 8 24.18 -45.59 -11.71
CA SER A 8 25.25 -46.07 -12.58
C SER A 8 24.68 -46.48 -13.95
N ASP A 9 25.54 -46.54 -14.96
CA ASP A 9 25.09 -46.93 -16.30
C ASP A 9 24.69 -48.42 -16.38
N ASP A 10 25.28 -49.26 -15.52
CA ASP A 10 24.91 -50.67 -15.37
C ASP A 10 23.50 -50.81 -14.78
N ASP A 11 23.16 -50.03 -13.75
CA ASP A 11 21.82 -50.04 -13.15
C ASP A 11 20.75 -49.59 -14.17
N LYS A 12 21.08 -48.61 -15.02
CA LYS A 12 20.20 -48.16 -16.10
C LYS A 12 20.00 -49.25 -17.15
N ALA A 13 21.04 -50.01 -17.49
CA ALA A 13 20.96 -51.10 -18.45
C ALA A 13 20.09 -52.24 -17.92
N LEU A 14 20.31 -52.64 -16.66
CA LEU A 14 19.52 -53.67 -15.98
C LEU A 14 18.03 -53.30 -15.92
N PHE A 15 17.73 -52.04 -15.56
CA PHE A 15 16.36 -51.54 -15.53
C PHE A 15 15.67 -51.62 -16.90
N ARG A 16 16.36 -51.23 -17.98
CA ARG A 16 15.79 -51.31 -19.35
C ARG A 16 15.50 -52.74 -19.77
N GLN A 17 16.35 -53.69 -19.40
CA GLN A 17 16.14 -55.10 -19.69
C GLN A 17 14.92 -55.64 -18.95
N LEU A 18 14.77 -55.31 -17.66
CA LEU A 18 13.62 -55.72 -16.85
C LEU A 18 12.30 -55.09 -17.30
N MET A 19 12.35 -53.90 -17.89
CA MET A 19 11.16 -53.20 -18.41
C MET A 19 10.77 -53.61 -19.84
N SER A 20 11.46 -54.58 -20.45
CA SER A 20 11.11 -55.10 -21.77
C SER A 20 9.70 -55.72 -21.76
N GLY A 21 8.83 -55.27 -22.67
CA GLY A 21 7.42 -55.67 -22.73
C GLY A 21 6.43 -54.72 -22.05
N THR A 22 6.92 -53.66 -21.38
CA THR A 22 6.04 -52.63 -20.80
C THR A 22 5.70 -51.55 -21.84
N ARG A 23 4.45 -51.09 -21.84
CA ARG A 23 4.01 -49.99 -22.70
C ARG A 23 4.16 -48.68 -21.95
N LYS A 24 4.94 -47.74 -22.50
CA LYS A 24 5.05 -46.39 -21.95
C LYS A 24 3.67 -45.73 -21.89
N LEU A 25 3.27 -45.30 -20.69
CA LEU A 25 2.04 -44.55 -20.49
C LEU A 25 2.17 -43.18 -21.19
N LYS A 26 1.17 -42.80 -22.01
CA LYS A 26 1.10 -41.43 -22.54
C LYS A 26 0.77 -40.50 -21.38
N GLN A 27 1.74 -39.69 -20.98
CA GLN A 27 1.53 -38.60 -20.04
C GLN A 27 0.98 -37.39 -20.80
N ASP A 28 -0.31 -37.11 -20.63
CA ASP A 28 -0.94 -35.87 -21.06
C ASP A 28 -0.71 -34.79 -19.98
N THR A 29 0.57 -34.47 -19.76
CA THR A 29 0.95 -33.51 -18.73
C THR A 29 0.75 -32.11 -19.28
N LEU A 30 -0.38 -31.49 -18.96
CA LEU A 30 -0.54 -30.04 -19.10
C LEU A 30 0.53 -29.37 -18.24
N VAL A 31 1.57 -28.82 -18.88
CA VAL A 31 2.60 -28.05 -18.19
C VAL A 31 1.96 -26.74 -17.75
N HIS A 32 1.60 -26.66 -16.46
CA HIS A 32 1.19 -25.38 -15.87
C HIS A 32 2.33 -24.39 -16.08
N LYS A 33 2.07 -23.33 -16.86
CA LYS A 33 3.01 -22.20 -16.96
C LYS A 33 3.26 -21.71 -15.53
N PRO A 34 4.52 -21.54 -15.11
CA PRO A 34 4.78 -20.96 -13.80
C PRO A 34 4.05 -19.63 -13.75
N VAL A 35 3.22 -19.44 -12.71
CA VAL A 35 2.58 -18.14 -12.46
C VAL A 35 3.70 -17.13 -12.44
N ARG A 36 3.68 -16.16 -13.36
CA ARG A 36 4.65 -15.07 -13.34
C ARG A 36 4.53 -14.43 -11.96
N LYS A 37 5.59 -14.56 -11.15
CA LYS A 37 5.68 -13.78 -9.92
C LYS A 37 5.48 -12.32 -10.32
N LYS A 38 4.55 -11.62 -9.67
CA LYS A 38 4.45 -10.16 -9.83
C LYS A 38 5.86 -9.62 -9.63
N ALA A 39 6.35 -8.81 -10.57
CA ALA A 39 7.69 -8.26 -10.49
C ALA A 39 7.77 -7.48 -9.17
N GLU A 40 8.63 -7.93 -8.25
CA GLU A 40 8.89 -7.21 -7.01
C GLU A 40 9.39 -5.82 -7.40
N VAL A 41 8.71 -4.78 -6.90
CA VAL A 41 9.14 -3.40 -7.14
C VAL A 41 10.53 -3.26 -6.55
N SER A 42 11.47 -2.74 -7.34
CA SER A 42 12.84 -2.59 -6.86
C SER A 42 12.88 -1.66 -5.65
N LEU A 43 13.67 -2.01 -4.64
CA LEU A 43 13.86 -1.18 -3.44
C LEU A 43 14.20 0.29 -3.81
N LYS A 44 15.01 0.46 -4.87
CA LYS A 44 15.37 1.78 -5.41
C LYS A 44 14.15 2.60 -5.83
N ARG A 45 13.18 1.97 -6.50
CA ARG A 45 11.94 2.62 -6.92
C ARG A 45 11.08 2.99 -5.71
N GLN A 46 10.96 2.11 -4.72
CA GLN A 46 10.19 2.40 -3.50
C GLN A 46 10.78 3.61 -2.75
N LEU A 47 12.11 3.67 -2.60
CA LEU A 47 12.80 4.79 -1.95
C LEU A 47 12.64 6.10 -2.73
N SER A 48 12.67 6.05 -4.06
CA SER A 48 12.42 7.22 -4.91
C SER A 48 10.98 7.72 -4.72
N GLU A 49 9.99 6.84 -4.87
CA GLU A 49 8.57 7.20 -4.69
C GLU A 49 8.31 7.79 -3.29
N GLN A 50 8.93 7.22 -2.27
CA GLN A 50 8.85 7.73 -0.91
C GLN A 50 9.43 9.16 -0.80
N ALA A 51 10.63 9.37 -1.36
CA ALA A 51 11.28 10.68 -1.35
C ALA A 51 10.43 11.72 -2.10
N ASP A 52 9.93 11.38 -3.28
CA ASP A 52 9.12 12.25 -4.14
C ASP A 52 7.81 12.66 -3.45
N ASN A 53 7.11 11.74 -2.79
CA ASN A 53 5.88 12.08 -2.06
C ASN A 53 6.17 12.86 -0.76
N SER A 54 7.27 12.53 -0.06
CA SER A 54 7.66 13.25 1.18
C SER A 54 8.13 14.69 0.92
N HIS A 55 8.54 15.00 -0.32
CA HIS A 55 9.00 16.33 -0.72
C HIS A 55 7.90 17.40 -0.60
N TYR A 56 6.63 17.01 -0.73
CA TYR A 56 5.49 17.92 -0.60
C TYR A 56 5.23 18.40 0.84
N PHE A 57 5.87 17.79 1.85
CA PHE A 57 5.60 18.10 3.25
C PHE A 57 6.52 19.22 3.77
N SER A 58 6.14 20.47 3.55
CA SER A 58 6.81 21.64 4.12
C SER A 58 6.37 21.92 5.55
N ASP A 59 7.31 22.32 6.41
CA ASP A 59 7.03 22.81 7.77
C ASP A 59 6.72 24.32 7.82
N GLU A 60 7.11 25.06 6.77
CA GLU A 60 6.93 26.51 6.70
C GLU A 60 5.55 26.90 6.16
N PHE A 61 4.95 26.05 5.34
CA PHE A 61 3.65 26.29 4.75
C PHE A 61 2.53 25.77 5.65
N GLN A 62 1.63 26.67 6.06
CA GLN A 62 0.47 26.33 6.89
C GLN A 62 -0.81 26.49 6.06
N PRO A 63 -1.43 25.37 5.60
CA PRO A 63 -2.73 25.44 4.96
C PRO A 63 -3.78 25.93 5.94
N LEU A 64 -4.77 26.68 5.45
CA LEU A 64 -5.89 27.15 6.25
C LEU A 64 -6.81 25.97 6.58
N LEU A 65 -6.64 25.40 7.77
CA LEU A 65 -7.51 24.37 8.32
C LEU A 65 -8.50 24.99 9.31
N ALA A 66 -9.63 24.31 9.54
CA ALA A 66 -10.60 24.76 10.53
C ALA A 66 -9.98 24.71 11.94
N GLU A 67 -9.92 25.85 12.62
CA GLU A 67 -9.41 25.96 14.00
C GLU A 67 -10.38 25.35 15.02
N GLU A 68 -11.68 25.39 14.72
CA GLU A 68 -12.73 24.87 15.59
C GLU A 68 -13.30 23.54 15.11
N GLY A 69 -13.41 22.61 16.07
CA GLY A 69 -14.03 21.31 15.87
C GLY A 69 -13.07 20.22 15.40
N PRO A 70 -13.60 19.11 14.85
CA PRO A 70 -12.77 18.00 14.40
C PRO A 70 -11.93 18.41 13.19
N VAL A 71 -10.68 17.96 13.18
CA VAL A 71 -9.73 18.18 12.07
C VAL A 71 -10.34 17.64 10.77
N ARG A 72 -10.35 18.47 9.73
CA ARG A 72 -10.95 18.15 8.44
C ARG A 72 -10.33 18.96 7.30
N TYR A 73 -10.30 18.37 6.13
CA TYR A 73 -9.83 18.99 4.91
C TYR A 73 -10.49 18.32 3.70
N VAL A 74 -10.74 19.12 2.65
CA VAL A 74 -11.25 18.67 1.35
C VAL A 74 -10.53 19.47 0.27
N ARG A 75 -10.01 18.78 -0.74
CA ARG A 75 -9.39 19.39 -1.92
C ARG A 75 -10.47 20.12 -2.74
N SER A 76 -10.12 21.23 -3.39
CA SER A 76 -11.09 22.15 -4.01
C SER A 76 -11.96 21.55 -5.12
N ASP A 77 -11.49 20.50 -5.78
CA ASP A 77 -12.14 19.73 -6.84
C ASP A 77 -12.96 18.52 -6.32
N VAL A 78 -12.92 18.25 -5.01
CA VAL A 78 -13.60 17.11 -4.39
C VAL A 78 -14.90 17.54 -3.72
N SER A 79 -15.94 16.71 -3.87
CA SER A 79 -17.23 16.97 -3.22
C SER A 79 -17.12 16.91 -1.70
N HIS A 80 -17.72 17.90 -1.02
CA HIS A 80 -17.85 17.91 0.44
C HIS A 80 -18.66 16.71 0.98
N TYR A 81 -19.35 15.97 0.11
CA TYR A 81 -20.01 14.73 0.46
C TYR A 81 -19.02 13.64 0.92
N GLU A 82 -17.83 13.61 0.34
CA GLU A 82 -16.77 12.65 0.70
C GLU A 82 -16.32 12.84 2.16
N LEU A 83 -16.24 14.08 2.61
CA LEU A 83 -15.95 14.39 4.01
C LEU A 83 -17.05 13.88 4.96
N LYS A 84 -18.32 13.96 4.54
CA LYS A 84 -19.45 13.45 5.34
C LYS A 84 -19.39 11.93 5.48
N LYS A 85 -19.00 11.22 4.42
CA LYS A 85 -18.77 9.76 4.44
C LYS A 85 -17.62 9.38 5.39
N LEU A 86 -16.49 10.09 5.31
CA LEU A 86 -15.36 9.89 6.24
C LEU A 86 -15.79 10.07 7.70
N ARG A 87 -16.56 11.14 8.00
CA ARG A 87 -17.08 11.38 9.35
C ARG A 87 -18.02 10.27 9.85
N ARG A 88 -18.85 9.71 8.97
CA ARG A 88 -19.76 8.60 9.29
C ARG A 88 -19.04 7.27 9.46
N GLY A 89 -17.82 7.16 8.93
CA GLY A 89 -17.07 5.90 8.87
C GLY A 89 -17.55 4.99 7.74
N ASP A 90 -18.14 5.55 6.68
CA ASP A 90 -18.58 4.78 5.51
C ASP A 90 -17.37 4.22 4.72
N TYR A 91 -16.21 4.86 4.88
CA TYR A 91 -14.94 4.39 4.36
C TYR A 91 -14.19 3.57 5.40
N THR A 92 -13.97 2.29 5.07
CA THR A 92 -13.12 1.40 5.86
C THR A 92 -11.68 1.53 5.37
N PRO A 93 -10.72 1.89 6.25
CA PRO A 93 -9.32 1.96 5.87
C PRO A 93 -8.77 0.55 5.59
N GLU A 94 -8.11 0.37 4.46
CA GLU A 94 -7.47 -0.92 4.10
C GLU A 94 -6.01 -0.98 4.57
N ILE A 95 -5.41 0.19 4.82
CA ILE A 95 -4.05 0.35 5.31
C ILE A 95 -4.03 1.28 6.52
N PHE A 96 -3.16 0.96 7.46
CA PHE A 96 -2.99 1.70 8.70
C PHE A 96 -1.51 2.08 8.87
N LEU A 97 -1.26 3.35 9.15
CA LEU A 97 0.06 3.87 9.47
C LEU A 97 0.09 4.40 10.89
N ASP A 98 1.06 3.94 11.66
CA ASP A 98 1.30 4.42 13.01
C ASP A 98 2.54 5.31 13.05
N LEU A 99 2.34 6.57 13.45
CA LEU A 99 3.38 7.57 13.56
C LEU A 99 3.81 7.80 15.02
N HIS A 100 3.21 7.12 16.00
CA HIS A 100 3.55 7.39 17.39
C HIS A 100 5.04 7.11 17.66
N GLY A 101 5.68 8.00 18.42
CA GLY A 101 7.09 7.85 18.77
C GLY A 101 8.09 8.17 17.64
N LEU A 102 7.61 8.43 16.42
CA LEU A 102 8.48 8.89 15.32
C LEU A 102 8.86 10.35 15.48
N THR A 103 10.05 10.69 14.99
CA THR A 103 10.43 12.09 14.77
C THR A 103 9.63 12.69 13.61
N GLN A 104 9.54 14.02 13.52
CA GLN A 104 8.84 14.69 12.42
C GLN A 104 9.38 14.27 11.04
N GLN A 105 10.71 14.16 10.91
CA GLN A 105 11.35 13.74 9.67
C GLN A 105 10.98 12.29 9.28
N GLN A 106 11.00 11.36 10.25
CA GLN A 106 10.59 9.98 10.01
C GLN A 106 9.10 9.91 9.65
N ALA A 107 8.24 10.65 10.35
CA ALA A 107 6.82 10.67 10.07
C ALA A 107 6.50 11.16 8.64
N LYS A 108 7.22 12.17 8.14
CA LYS A 108 7.11 12.64 6.74
C LYS A 108 7.50 11.55 5.74
N GLN A 109 8.60 10.84 6.02
CA GLN A 109 9.05 9.74 5.17
C GLN A 109 8.03 8.60 5.14
N GLU A 110 7.47 8.22 6.29
CA GLU A 110 6.45 7.17 6.39
C GLU A 110 5.13 7.58 5.74
N LEU A 111 4.71 8.85 5.88
CA LEU A 111 3.55 9.39 5.18
C LEU A 111 3.72 9.35 3.66
N GLY A 112 4.91 9.72 3.16
CA GLY A 112 5.22 9.66 1.72
C GLY A 112 5.20 8.22 1.21
N ALA A 113 5.74 7.27 1.98
CA ALA A 113 5.69 5.85 1.68
C ALA A 113 4.25 5.31 1.68
N LEU A 114 3.42 5.72 2.63
CA LEU A 114 2.01 5.36 2.70
C LEU A 114 1.27 5.79 1.44
N ILE A 115 1.40 7.06 1.03
CA ILE A 115 0.71 7.57 -0.16
C ILE A 115 1.19 6.85 -1.43
N ALA A 116 2.50 6.64 -1.56
CA ALA A 116 3.06 5.85 -2.66
C ALA A 116 2.49 4.42 -2.70
N ALA A 117 2.39 3.76 -1.54
CA ALA A 117 1.82 2.43 -1.42
C ALA A 117 0.33 2.41 -1.79
N CYS A 118 -0.45 3.39 -1.31
CA CYS A 118 -1.87 3.50 -1.62
C CYS A 118 -2.11 3.65 -3.13
N ARG A 119 -1.32 4.49 -3.80
CA ARG A 119 -1.42 4.63 -5.27
C ARG A 119 -1.00 3.38 -6.02
N ARG A 120 0.03 2.68 -5.57
CA ARG A 120 0.51 1.46 -6.22
C ARG A 120 -0.47 0.30 -6.10
N GLU A 121 -1.09 0.15 -4.93
CA GLU A 121 -2.02 -0.95 -4.64
C GLU A 121 -3.49 -0.57 -4.89
N HIS A 122 -3.76 0.64 -5.43
CA HIS A 122 -5.10 1.19 -5.66
C HIS A 122 -5.98 1.22 -4.40
N ILE A 123 -5.38 1.53 -3.25
CA ILE A 123 -6.08 1.69 -1.98
C ILE A 123 -6.55 3.15 -1.87
N PHE A 124 -7.86 3.34 -1.72
CA PHE A 124 -8.47 4.67 -1.66
C PHE A 124 -8.51 5.23 -0.23
N CYS A 125 -8.62 4.40 0.81
CA CYS A 125 -8.75 4.85 2.19
C CYS A 125 -7.63 4.31 3.09
N ALA A 126 -6.95 5.22 3.77
CA ALA A 126 -5.92 4.94 4.76
C ALA A 126 -6.28 5.55 6.12
N SER A 127 -5.82 4.91 7.20
CA SER A 127 -5.88 5.44 8.55
C SER A 127 -4.48 5.80 9.03
N VAL A 128 -4.31 7.05 9.51
CA VAL A 128 -3.03 7.57 10.00
C VAL A 128 -3.18 7.89 11.48
N MET A 129 -2.47 7.16 12.33
CA MET A 129 -2.44 7.39 13.77
C MET A 129 -1.22 8.23 14.15
N HIS A 130 -1.44 9.38 14.78
CA HIS A 130 -0.36 10.24 15.29
C HIS A 130 -0.16 10.10 16.81
N GLY A 131 -1.08 9.43 17.49
CA GLY A 131 -1.05 9.20 18.93
C GLY A 131 -1.33 10.45 19.77
N HIS A 132 -1.21 10.30 21.10
CA HIS A 132 -1.56 11.30 22.12
C HIS A 132 -0.34 11.95 22.81
N GLY A 133 0.86 11.83 22.24
CA GLY A 133 2.11 12.27 22.88
C GLY A 133 2.24 13.78 23.06
N LYS A 134 3.37 14.38 22.67
CA LYS A 134 3.58 15.84 22.76
C LYS A 134 2.71 16.68 21.78
N HIS A 135 1.69 16.08 21.16
CA HIS A 135 0.80 16.67 20.16
C HIS A 135 1.48 17.30 18.93
N VAL A 136 2.80 17.18 18.78
CA VAL A 136 3.55 17.69 17.61
C VAL A 136 3.03 17.05 16.33
N LEU A 137 2.99 15.72 16.26
CA LEU A 137 2.46 15.02 15.08
C LEU A 137 0.95 15.23 14.90
N LYS A 138 0.19 15.35 15.99
CA LYS A 138 -1.24 15.69 15.93
C LYS A 138 -1.49 17.02 15.21
N GLN A 139 -0.62 18.02 15.43
CA GLN A 139 -0.73 19.33 14.79
C GLN A 139 -0.14 19.34 13.37
N GLN A 140 0.99 18.67 13.17
CA GLN A 140 1.73 18.73 11.91
C GLN A 140 1.19 17.80 10.82
N THR A 141 0.75 16.59 11.17
CA THR A 141 0.25 15.60 10.20
C THR A 141 -0.89 16.15 9.33
N PRO A 142 -1.93 16.83 9.86
CA PRO A 142 -2.97 17.46 9.04
C PRO A 142 -2.41 18.51 8.07
N LEU A 143 -1.43 19.31 8.51
CA LEU A 143 -0.83 20.37 7.69
C LEU A 143 -0.04 19.78 6.52
N TRP A 144 0.70 18.70 6.75
CA TRP A 144 1.43 17.99 5.69
C TRP A 144 0.48 17.28 4.72
N LEU A 145 -0.56 16.61 5.21
CA LEU A 145 -1.52 15.90 4.36
C LEU A 145 -2.27 16.86 3.42
N ALA A 146 -2.62 18.07 3.87
CA ALA A 146 -3.31 19.06 3.05
C ALA A 146 -2.43 19.65 1.93
N GLN A 147 -1.10 19.52 2.02
CA GLN A 147 -0.16 19.95 0.97
C GLN A 147 -0.04 18.93 -0.17
N HIS A 148 -0.40 17.67 0.08
CA HIS A 148 -0.10 16.59 -0.86
C HIS A 148 -1.12 16.55 -2.01
N PRO A 149 -0.68 16.52 -3.29
CA PRO A 149 -1.60 16.58 -4.43
C PRO A 149 -2.59 15.40 -4.44
N PHE A 150 -2.14 14.19 -4.09
CA PHE A 150 -3.00 13.00 -4.10
C PHE A 150 -3.93 12.85 -2.89
N VAL A 151 -3.90 13.77 -1.91
CA VAL A 151 -4.84 13.71 -0.78
C VAL A 151 -6.12 14.45 -1.16
N MET A 152 -7.21 13.70 -1.32
CA MET A 152 -8.51 14.24 -1.72
C MET A 152 -9.25 14.87 -0.54
N ALA A 153 -9.28 14.19 0.59
CA ALA A 153 -9.94 14.65 1.81
C ALA A 153 -9.39 13.89 3.02
N PHE A 154 -9.49 14.49 4.20
CA PHE A 154 -9.32 13.76 5.45
C PHE A 154 -10.23 14.30 6.54
N HIS A 155 -10.53 13.46 7.52
CA HIS A 155 -11.29 13.82 8.71
C HIS A 155 -10.72 13.09 9.92
N GLN A 156 -10.89 13.67 11.11
CA GLN A 156 -10.70 12.95 12.38
C GLN A 156 -11.40 11.59 12.33
N ALA A 157 -10.66 10.53 12.64
CA ALA A 157 -11.19 9.19 12.53
C ALA A 157 -12.39 8.98 13.48
N PRO A 158 -13.40 8.17 13.10
CA PRO A 158 -14.39 7.66 14.02
C PRO A 158 -13.74 6.89 15.18
N LYS A 159 -14.46 6.75 16.30
CA LYS A 159 -13.98 5.99 17.48
C LYS A 159 -13.55 4.56 17.14
N ALA A 160 -14.17 3.94 16.13
CA ALA A 160 -13.83 2.61 15.64
C ALA A 160 -12.41 2.51 15.04
N PHE A 161 -11.85 3.62 14.57
CA PHE A 161 -10.56 3.65 13.85
C PHE A 161 -9.50 4.53 14.55
N GLY A 162 -9.66 4.81 15.85
CA GLY A 162 -8.67 5.53 16.65
C GLY A 162 -9.11 6.93 17.13
N GLY A 163 -10.27 7.43 16.70
CA GLY A 163 -10.86 8.65 17.25
C GLY A 163 -9.96 9.89 17.07
N ASP A 164 -9.75 10.63 18.16
CA ASP A 164 -8.93 11.84 18.20
C ASP A 164 -7.41 11.62 18.00
N ALA A 165 -6.94 10.37 18.06
CA ALA A 165 -5.54 10.03 17.82
C ALA A 165 -5.22 9.66 16.37
N ALA A 166 -6.23 9.65 15.50
CA ALA A 166 -6.10 9.19 14.13
C ALA A 166 -6.91 10.04 13.13
N LEU A 167 -6.49 9.98 11.87
CA LEU A 167 -7.15 10.60 10.73
C LEU A 167 -7.49 9.52 9.71
N LEU A 168 -8.71 9.56 9.17
CA LEU A 168 -9.03 8.84 7.95
C LEU A 168 -8.71 9.75 6.76
N VAL A 169 -7.93 9.22 5.83
CA VAL A 169 -7.42 9.93 4.66
C VAL A 169 -7.92 9.24 3.41
N LEU A 170 -8.51 10.01 2.50
CA LEU A 170 -8.92 9.60 1.17
C LEU A 170 -7.83 9.99 0.17
N ILE A 171 -7.32 9.02 -0.55
CA ILE A 171 -6.21 9.15 -1.48
C ILE A 171 -6.75 8.96 -2.90
N GLU A 172 -6.34 9.86 -3.78
CA GLU A 172 -6.60 9.77 -5.21
C GLU A 172 -5.75 8.64 -5.80
N VAL A 173 -6.45 7.60 -6.26
CA VAL A 173 -5.88 6.51 -7.03
C VAL A 173 -6.41 6.63 -8.45
N GLU A 174 -5.55 6.40 -9.45
CA GLU A 174 -6.06 6.29 -10.81
C GLU A 174 -6.98 5.07 -10.87
N GLU A 175 -8.22 5.28 -11.31
CA GLU A 175 -9.09 4.18 -11.67
C GLU A 175 -8.38 3.38 -12.77
N TRP A 176 -8.19 2.08 -12.53
CA TRP A 176 -7.80 1.18 -13.60
C TRP A 176 -8.94 1.16 -14.62
N GLN A 177 -8.77 1.90 -15.72
CA GLN A 177 -9.63 1.76 -16.89
C GLN A 177 -9.11 0.60 -17.73
N PRO A 178 -9.92 -0.45 -17.98
CA PRO A 178 -9.55 -1.48 -18.94
C PRO A 178 -9.32 -0.81 -20.32
N PRO A 179 -8.31 -1.24 -21.10
CA PRO A 179 -8.14 -0.74 -22.45
C PRO A 179 -9.42 -1.02 -23.24
N GLU A 180 -9.98 0.01 -23.89
CA GLU A 180 -11.06 -0.18 -24.85
C GLU A 180 -10.57 -1.16 -25.92
N LEU A 181 -11.27 -2.29 -26.06
CA LEU A 181 -11.00 -3.23 -27.13
C LEU A 181 -11.36 -2.57 -28.46
N PRO A 182 -10.52 -2.70 -29.50
CA PRO A 182 -10.74 -2.08 -30.80
C PRO A 182 -12.03 -2.56 -31.49
#